data_AF-A0A7L9WQP7-F1
#
_entry.id   AF-A0A7L9WQP7-F1
#
_cell.length_a   1.000
_cell.length_b   1.000
_cell.length_c   1.000
_cell.angle_alpha   90.00
_cell.angle_beta   90.00
_cell.angle_gamma   90.00
#
_symmetry.space_group_name_H-M   'P 1'
#
loop_
_entity.id
_entity.type
_entity.pdbx_description
1 polymer ?
#
loop_
_entity_poly.entity_id
_entity_poly.type
_entity_poly.pdbx_seq_one_letter_code
_entity_poly.pdbx_strand_id
1 'polypeptide(L)'
;MFYYIKCGNEVTLEFGDMDETFYNSMGSMFGAIVEKISVQADPELTTTWLDRLEKEYQRVVDTGWGYGDELAGYLEDLRSSQT
;
A
#
# COMPACT_ATOMS: atom_id res chain seq x y z
N MET A 1 2.10 8.21 -7.22
CA MET A 1 1.45 7.46 -6.14
C MET A 1 2.48 6.66 -5.35
N PHE A 2 3.19 5.68 -5.92
CA PHE A 2 4.13 4.85 -5.15
C PHE A 2 5.23 5.65 -4.41
N TYR A 3 5.87 6.62 -5.08
CA TYR A 3 6.87 7.49 -4.42
C TYR A 3 6.31 8.29 -3.24
N TYR A 4 5.05 8.73 -3.32
CA TYR A 4 4.38 9.46 -2.24
C TYR A 4 4.20 8.56 -1.00
N ILE A 5 3.76 7.32 -1.20
CA ILE A 5 3.62 6.33 -0.12
C ILE A 5 4.97 6.03 0.51
N LYS A 6 6.02 5.84 -0.31
CA LYS A 6 7.38 5.64 0.22
C LYS A 6 7.81 6.79 1.12
N CYS A 7 7.66 8.03 0.67
CA CYS A 7 8.01 9.19 1.48
C CYS A 7 7.19 9.26 2.77
N GLY A 8 5.89 8.97 2.70
CA GLY A 8 5.04 8.97 3.89
C GLY A 8 5.43 7.87 4.88
N ASN A 9 5.77 6.67 4.40
CA ASN A 9 6.31 5.60 5.23
C ASN A 9 7.66 5.99 5.86
N GLU A 10 8.57 6.65 5.13
CA GLU A 10 9.81 7.16 5.75
C GLU A 10 9.51 8.17 6.86
N VAL A 11 8.54 9.07 6.65
CA VAL A 11 8.13 10.05 7.67
C VAL A 11 7.58 9.34 8.92
N THR A 12 6.71 8.34 8.76
CA THR A 12 6.20 7.53 9.88
C THR A 12 7.35 6.81 10.61
N LEU A 13 8.30 6.22 9.86
CA LEU A 13 9.42 5.48 10.45
C LEU A 13 10.43 6.39 11.16
N GLU A 14 10.64 7.60 10.66
CA GLU A 14 11.60 8.56 11.21
C GLU A 14 11.04 9.31 12.42
N PHE A 15 9.77 9.73 12.35
CA PHE A 15 9.17 10.65 13.32
C PHE A 15 8.10 10.00 14.22
N GLY A 16 7.76 8.73 13.97
CA GLY A 16 6.76 7.99 14.73
C GLY A 16 5.36 8.06 14.12
N ASP A 17 4.37 7.61 14.89
CA ASP A 17 3.00 7.49 14.42
C ASP A 17 2.38 8.86 14.09
N MET A 18 1.78 8.96 12.91
CA MET A 18 1.13 10.16 12.38
C MET A 18 -0.36 10.16 12.73
N ASP A 19 -1.09 11.22 12.36
CA ASP A 19 -2.54 11.26 12.54
C ASP A 19 -3.28 10.41 11.49
N GLU A 20 -4.55 10.09 11.79
CA GLU A 20 -5.43 9.30 10.92
C GLU A 20 -5.58 9.91 9.51
N THR A 21 -5.59 11.24 9.39
CA THR A 21 -5.80 11.91 8.10
C THR A 21 -4.59 11.72 7.18
N PHE A 22 -3.38 11.71 7.75
CA PHE A 22 -2.17 11.35 7.04
C PHE A 22 -2.26 9.93 6.48
N TYR A 23 -2.64 8.96 7.31
CA TYR A 23 -2.77 7.57 6.88
C TYR A 23 -3.88 7.35 5.86
N ASN A 24 -5.04 7.99 6.02
CA ASN A 24 -6.12 7.96 5.04
C ASN A 24 -5.65 8.44 3.65
N SER A 25 -4.80 9.47 3.60
CA SER A 25 -4.23 9.96 2.34
C SER A 25 -3.25 8.95 1.73
N MET A 26 -2.43 8.29 2.55
CA MET A 26 -1.51 7.25 2.07
C MET A 26 -2.25 6.00 1.58
N GLY A 27 -3.24 5.52 2.35
CA GLY A 27 -4.11 4.40 2.01
C GLY A 27 -4.84 4.63 0.69
N SER A 28 -5.42 5.82 0.50
CA SER A 28 -6.05 6.20 -0.77
C SER A 28 -5.10 6.12 -1.98
N MET A 29 -3.85 6.57 -1.82
CA MET A 29 -2.85 6.45 -2.88
C MET A 29 -2.42 5.00 -3.14
N PHE A 30 -2.41 4.16 -2.10
CA PHE A 30 -2.10 2.73 -2.22
C PHE A 30 -3.22 2.00 -2.98
N GLY A 31 -4.47 2.19 -2.57
CA GLY A 31 -5.64 1.63 -3.24
C GLY A 31 -5.72 2.04 -4.71
N ALA A 32 -5.42 3.30 -5.03
CA ALA A 32 -5.39 3.79 -6.41
C ALA A 32 -4.28 3.14 -7.27
N ILE A 33 -3.17 2.69 -6.66
CA ILE A 33 -2.16 1.88 -7.38
C ILE A 33 -2.72 0.50 -7.67
N VAL A 34 -3.29 -0.16 -6.66
CA VAL A 34 -3.89 -1.49 -6.78
C VAL A 34 -4.97 -1.51 -7.87
N GLU A 35 -5.92 -0.57 -7.83
CA GLU A 35 -6.96 -0.43 -8.86
C GLU A 35 -6.37 -0.34 -10.27
N LYS A 36 -5.34 0.50 -10.47
CA LYS A 36 -4.69 0.67 -11.78
C LYS A 36 -3.95 -0.57 -12.27
N ILE A 37 -3.41 -1.38 -11.37
CA ILE A 37 -2.77 -2.65 -11.73
C ILE A 37 -3.84 -3.66 -12.10
N SER A 38 -4.87 -3.82 -11.27
CA SER A 38 -5.97 -4.76 -11.51
C SER A 38 -6.70 -4.51 -12.83
N VAL A 39 -6.90 -3.24 -13.22
CA VAL A 39 -7.52 -2.88 -14.51
C VAL A 39 -6.69 -3.34 -15.72
N GLN A 40 -5.36 -3.42 -15.59
CA GLN A 40 -4.51 -3.86 -16.70
C GLN A 40 -4.58 -5.37 -16.95
N ALA A 41 -4.99 -6.15 -15.94
CA ALA A 41 -5.13 -7.61 -16.01
C ALA A 41 -3.87 -8.31 -16.57
N ASP A 42 -2.68 -7.77 -16.25
CA ASP A 42 -1.38 -8.29 -16.66
C ASP A 42 -0.74 -9.05 -15.48
N PRO A 43 -0.56 -10.38 -15.57
CA PRO A 43 -0.01 -11.18 -14.49
C PRO A 43 1.45 -10.84 -14.13
N GLU A 44 2.30 -10.50 -15.11
CA GLU A 44 3.70 -10.16 -14.86
C GLU A 44 3.82 -8.81 -14.17
N LEU A 45 3.02 -7.84 -14.63
CA LEU A 45 2.91 -6.54 -13.99
C LEU A 45 2.38 -6.68 -12.57
N THR A 46 1.32 -7.47 -12.39
CA THR A 46 0.70 -7.70 -11.07
C THR A 46 1.68 -8.32 -10.10
N THR A 47 2.38 -9.39 -10.51
CA THR A 47 3.43 -10.02 -9.69
C THR A 47 4.52 -9.03 -9.31
N THR A 48 5.02 -8.25 -10.28
CA THR A 48 6.08 -7.26 -10.05
C THR A 48 5.67 -6.19 -9.04
N TRP A 49 4.43 -5.70 -9.12
CA TRP A 49 3.95 -4.66 -8.22
C TRP A 49 3.52 -5.19 -6.87
N LEU A 50 2.94 -6.39 -6.81
CA LEU A 50 2.62 -7.06 -5.56
C LEU A 50 3.88 -7.16 -4.68
N ASP A 51 4.99 -7.64 -5.24
CA ASP A 51 6.28 -7.71 -4.52
C ASP A 51 6.78 -6.36 -4.00
N ARG A 52 6.54 -5.26 -4.73
CA ARG A 52 6.96 -3.92 -4.33
C ARG A 52 6.07 -3.35 -3.24
N LEU A 53 4.77 -3.53 -3.36
CA LEU A 53 3.78 -3.04 -2.41
C LEU A 53 3.87 -3.81 -1.09
N GLU A 54 4.04 -5.13 -1.14
CA GLU A 54 4.27 -5.98 0.03
C GLU A 54 5.51 -5.53 0.81
N LYS A 55 6.61 -5.21 0.12
CA LYS A 55 7.82 -4.69 0.77
C LYS A 55 7.58 -3.39 1.53
N GLU A 56 6.78 -2.48 0.99
CA GLU A 56 6.46 -1.23 1.70
C GLU A 56 5.47 -1.48 2.84
N TYR A 57 4.48 -2.35 2.65
CA TYR A 57 3.53 -2.77 3.69
C TYR A 57 4.23 -3.37 4.91
N GLN A 58 5.15 -4.33 4.71
CA GLN A 58 5.85 -5.00 5.81
C GLN A 58 6.68 -4.03 6.68
N ARG A 59 7.05 -2.87 6.15
CA ARG A 59 7.78 -1.85 6.92
C ARG A 59 6.88 -1.11 7.91
N VAL A 60 5.58 -1.05 7.64
CA VAL A 60 4.62 -0.18 8.34
C VAL A 60 3.40 -0.96 8.87
N VAL A 61 3.41 -2.29 8.81
CA VAL A 61 2.27 -3.13 9.23
C VAL A 61 1.83 -2.88 10.69
N ASP A 62 2.78 -2.61 11.58
CA ASP A 62 2.52 -2.36 13.01
C ASP A 62 2.23 -0.87 13.32
N THR A 63 1.93 -0.07 12.30
CA THR A 63 1.57 1.35 12.45
C THR A 63 0.14 1.49 12.97
N GLY A 64 -0.13 2.55 13.73
CA GLY A 64 -1.44 2.82 14.31
C GLY A 64 -2.53 3.13 13.29
N TRP A 65 -3.72 3.43 13.82
CA TRP A 65 -4.89 3.92 13.05
C TRP A 65 -5.44 2.94 12.00
N GLY A 66 -5.09 1.66 12.10
CA GLY A 66 -5.53 0.64 11.14
C GLY A 66 -4.87 0.78 9.77
N TYR A 67 -3.78 1.56 9.65
CA TYR A 67 -3.11 1.76 8.37
C TYR A 67 -2.58 0.45 7.78
N GLY A 68 -1.93 -0.39 8.60
CA GLY A 68 -1.48 -1.71 8.19
C GLY A 68 -2.62 -2.61 7.72
N ASP A 69 -3.77 -2.59 8.41
CA ASP A 69 -4.95 -3.37 8.05
C ASP A 69 -5.55 -2.92 6.70
N GLU A 70 -5.62 -1.61 6.46
CA GLU A 70 -6.07 -1.04 5.18
C GLU A 70 -5.17 -1.50 4.02
N LEU A 71 -3.84 -1.40 4.19
CA LEU A 71 -2.89 -1.85 3.18
C LEU A 71 -2.99 -3.35 2.91
N ALA A 72 -3.16 -4.16 3.95
CA ALA A 72 -3.33 -5.61 3.83
C ALA A 72 -4.59 -5.95 3.02
N GLY A 73 -5.70 -5.23 3.24
CA GLY A 73 -6.92 -5.38 2.44
C GLY A 73 -6.66 -5.17 0.94
N TYR A 74 -5.96 -4.10 0.57
CA TYR A 74 -5.62 -3.83 -0.83
C TYR A 74 -4.68 -4.88 -1.44
N LEU A 75 -3.74 -5.43 -0.67
CA LEU A 75 -2.86 -6.50 -1.14
C LEU A 75 -3.62 -7.80 -1.41
N GLU A 76 -4.58 -8.15 -0.55
CA GLU A 76 -5.44 -9.33 -0.73
C GLU A 76 -6.36 -9.17 -1.95
N ASP A 77 -6.93 -7.98 -2.17
CA ASP A 77 -7.68 -7.68 -3.39
C ASP A 77 -6.82 -7.86 -4.64
N LEU A 78 -5.58 -7.36 -4.63
CA LEU A 78 -4.65 -7.50 -5.74
C LEU A 78 -4.28 -8.96 -6.00
N ARG A 79 -4.03 -9.76 -4.96
CA ARG A 79 -3.75 -11.20 -5.07
C ARG A 79 -4.92 -11.95 -5.69
N SER A 80 -6.12 -11.64 -5.23
CA SER A 80 -7.36 -12.26 -5.69
C SER A 80 -7.67 -11.92 -7.15
N SER A 81 -7.21 -10.77 -7.65
CA SER A 81 -7.42 -10.36 -9.04
C SER A 81 -6.62 -11.18 -10.07
N GLN A 82 -5.70 -12.06 -9.64
CA GLN A 82 -4.94 -12.95 -10.52
C GLN A 82 -5.62 -14.30 -10.82
N THR A 83 -6.77 -14.60 -10.21
CA THR A 83 -7.51 -15.86 -10.41
C THR A 83 -8.61 -15.70 -11.44
#